data_AF-A0A1C5UEC1-F1
#
_entry.id   AF-A0A1C5UEC1-F1
#
_cell.length_a   1.000
_cell.length_b   1.000
_cell.length_c   1.000
_cell.angle_alpha   90.00
_cell.angle_beta   90.00
_cell.angle_gamma   90.00
#
_symmetry.space_group_name_H-M   'P 1'
#
loop_
_entity.id
_entity.type
_entity.pdbx_description
1 polymer ?
#
loop_
_entity_poly.entity_id
_entity_poly.type
_entity_poly.pdbx_seq_one_letter_code
_entity_poly.pdbx_strand_id
1 'polypeptide(L)' 'MKISSKNLLLAMAKAQIDQKALATKAGLSYPVITRALAGNNTKISSVGKIAAALGVDVAEIVEMGD' A
#
# COMPACT_ATOMS: atom_id res chain seq x y z
N MET A 1 2.50 10.42 4.50
CA MET A 1 3.56 9.58 3.90
C MET A 1 3.10 9.18 2.51
N LYS A 2 3.97 9.25 1.51
CA LYS A 2 3.64 8.87 0.13
C LYS A 2 4.04 7.42 -0.13
N ILE A 3 3.15 6.69 -0.77
CA ILE A 3 3.40 5.33 -1.24
C ILE A 3 3.83 5.41 -2.70
N SER A 4 4.87 4.65 -3.06
CA SER A 4 5.25 4.45 -4.46
C SER A 4 4.24 3.51 -5.10
N SER A 5 3.48 4.02 -6.06
CA SER A 5 2.47 3.21 -6.77
C SER A 5 3.11 1.99 -7.44
N LYS A 6 4.31 2.15 -8.00
CA LYS A 6 5.07 1.06 -8.63
C LYS A 6 5.43 -0.02 -7.61
N ASN A 7 5.98 0.37 -6.46
CA ASN A 7 6.41 -0.58 -5.45
C ASN A 7 5.21 -1.29 -4.81
N LEU A 8 4.11 -0.55 -4.56
CA LEU A 8 2.88 -1.14 -4.07
C LEU A 8 2.30 -2.16 -5.05
N LEU A 9 2.23 -1.85 -6.35
CA LEU A 9 1.77 -2.79 -7.38
C LEU A 9 2.68 -4.03 -7.46
N LEU A 10 4.00 -3.85 -7.35
CA LEU A 10 4.95 -4.96 -7.33
C LEU A 10 4.75 -5.85 -6.10
N ALA A 11 4.57 -5.27 -4.92
CA ALA A 11 4.31 -6.00 -3.68
C ALA A 11 2.96 -6.76 -3.76
N MET A 12 1.93 -6.14 -4.33
CA MET A 12 0.64 -6.78 -4.57
C MET A 12 0.75 -7.96 -5.55
N ALA A 13 1.53 -7.81 -6.62
CA ALA A 13 1.80 -8.89 -7.57
C ALA A 13 2.55 -10.06 -6.90
N LYS A 14 3.57 -9.77 -6.08
CA LYS A 14 4.28 -10.78 -5.27
C LYS A 14 3.36 -11.52 -4.31
N ALA A 15 2.42 -10.80 -3.70
CA ALA A 15 1.41 -11.36 -2.81
C ALA A 15 0.22 -12.01 -3.54
N GLN A 16 0.17 -11.94 -4.87
CA GLN A 16 -0.92 -12.46 -5.72
C GLN A 16 -2.31 -11.93 -5.33
N ILE A 17 -2.41 -10.66 -4.92
CA ILE A 17 -3.68 -10.01 -4.54
C ILE A 17 -3.95 -8.75 -5.34
N ASP A 18 -5.23 -8.44 -5.53
CA ASP A 18 -5.70 -7.20 -6.13
C ASP A 18 -5.99 -6.12 -5.06
N GLN A 19 -6.44 -4.94 -5.49
CA GLN A 19 -6.71 -3.80 -4.60
C GLN A 19 -7.86 -4.07 -3.63
N LYS A 20 -8.85 -4.85 -4.04
CA LYS A 20 -10.03 -5.16 -3.24
C LYS A 20 -9.66 -6.14 -2.13
N ALA A 21 -8.92 -7.20 -2.49
CA ALA A 21 -8.35 -8.15 -1.54
C ALA A 21 -7.39 -7.46 -0.57
N LEU A 22 -6.54 -6.54 -1.05
CA LEU A 22 -5.67 -5.74 -0.18
C LEU A 22 -6.48 -4.88 0.80
N ALA A 23 -7.54 -4.22 0.34
CA ALA A 23 -8.41 -3.41 1.22
C ALA A 23 -9.00 -4.26 2.35
N THR A 24 -9.55 -5.44 2.02
CA THR A 24 -10.08 -6.39 2.99
C THR A 24 -8.99 -6.87 3.96
N LYS A 25 -7.83 -7.29 3.44
CA LYS A 25 -6.72 -7.82 4.26
C LYS A 25 -6.11 -6.76 5.18
N ALA A 26 -6.05 -5.51 4.73
CA ALA A 26 -5.54 -4.38 5.52
C ALA A 26 -6.61 -3.77 6.47
N GLY A 27 -7.87 -4.21 6.40
CA GLY A 27 -8.97 -3.60 7.15
C GLY A 27 -9.16 -2.12 6.78
N LEU A 28 -9.00 -1.78 5.51
CA LEU A 28 -9.14 -0.44 4.94
C LEU A 28 -10.27 -0.41 3.92
N SER A 29 -10.85 0.76 3.68
CA SER A 29 -11.82 0.92 2.59
C SER A 29 -11.12 0.97 1.24
N TYR A 30 -11.77 0.47 0.20
CA TYR A 30 -11.25 0.51 -1.17
C TYR A 30 -10.76 1.90 -1.62
N PRO A 31 -11.47 3.02 -1.33
CA PRO A 31 -10.99 4.37 -1.65
C PRO A 31 -9.67 4.78 -0.97
N VAL A 32 -9.28 4.13 0.13
CA VAL A 32 -7.98 4.39 0.76
C VAL A 32 -6.87 3.78 -0.08
N ILE A 33 -7.06 2.55 -0.57
CA ILE A 33 -6.10 1.85 -1.42
C ILE A 33 -5.93 2.57 -2.76
N THR A 34 -7.04 2.97 -3.40
CA THR A 34 -6.96 3.71 -4.67
C THR A 34 -6.25 5.06 -4.52
N ARG A 35 -6.50 5.79 -3.42
CA ARG A 35 -5.79 7.05 -3.14
C ARG A 35 -4.30 6.84 -2.85
N ALA A 36 -3.95 5.76 -2.16
CA ALA A 36 -2.55 5.39 -1.96
C ALA A 36 -1.84 5.11 -3.30
N LEU A 37 -2.49 4.38 -4.21
CA LEU A 37 -1.99 4.13 -5.56
C LEU A 37 -1.94 5.38 -6.45
N ALA A 38 -2.78 6.37 -6.20
CA ALA A 38 -2.73 7.65 -6.90
C ALA A 38 -1.58 8.56 -6.44
N GLY A 39 -0.72 8.09 -5.52
CA GLY A 39 0.42 8.87 -5.00
C GLY A 39 0.02 9.98 -4.02
N ASN A 40 -1.21 9.94 -3.51
CA ASN A 40 -1.67 10.92 -2.53
C ASN A 40 -1.05 10.68 -1.15
N ASN A 41 -1.06 11.73 -0.33
CA ASN A 41 -0.58 11.65 1.03
C ASN A 41 -1.45 10.67 1.84
N THR A 42 -0.84 9.58 2.27
CA THR A 42 -1.51 8.50 2.99
C THR A 42 -1.18 8.58 4.48
N LYS A 43 -2.17 8.30 5.33
CA LYS A 43 -2.00 8.27 6.79
C LYS A 43 -0.96 7.22 7.18
N ILE A 44 -0.08 7.54 8.14
CA ILE A 44 1.00 6.64 8.60
C ILE A 44 0.43 5.28 9.01
N SER A 45 -0.68 5.28 9.75
CA SER A 45 -1.36 4.05 10.16
C SER A 45 -1.89 3.21 8.99
N SER A 46 -2.35 3.85 7.91
CA SER A 46 -2.76 3.14 6.68
C SER A 46 -1.56 2.53 5.96
N VAL A 47 -0.43 3.23 5.91
CA VAL A 47 0.79 2.69 5.29
C VAL A 47 1.26 1.43 6.02
N GLY A 48 1.33 1.47 7.36
CA GLY A 48 1.69 0.30 8.16
C GLY A 48 0.73 -0.88 7.97
N LYS A 49 -0.59 -0.61 7.90
CA LYS A 49 -1.59 -1.65 7.61
C LYS A 49 -1.42 -2.28 6.22
N ILE A 50 -1.10 -1.47 5.21
CA ILE A 50 -0.86 -1.96 3.85
C ILE A 50 0.39 -2.85 3.82
N ALA A 51 1.49 -2.40 4.43
CA ALA A 51 2.73 -3.16 4.53
C ALA A 51 2.52 -4.49 5.26
N ALA A 52 1.85 -4.46 6.42
CA ALA A 52 1.53 -5.66 7.20
C ALA A 52 0.62 -6.64 6.43
N ALA A 53 -0.37 -6.13 5.67
CA ALA A 53 -1.23 -6.96 4.84
C ALA A 53 -0.46 -7.62 3.68
N LEU A 54 0.56 -6.96 3.14
CA LEU A 54 1.41 -7.49 2.09
C LEU A 54 2.56 -8.36 2.62
N GLY A 55 2.85 -8.29 3.92
CA GLY A 55 3.97 -9.00 4.55
C GLY A 55 5.33 -8.45 4.12
N VAL A 56 5.41 -7.15 3.82
CA VAL A 56 6.63 -6.44 3.36
C VAL A 56 7.01 -5.34 4.35
N ASP A 57 8.24 -4.86 4.29
CA ASP A 57 8.63 -3.69 5.08
C ASP A 57 7.96 -2.42 4.54
N VAL A 58 7.65 -1.46 5.43
CA VAL A 58 7.10 -0.16 5.03
C VAL A 58 8.02 0.55 4.04
N ALA A 59 9.34 0.46 4.25
CA ALA A 59 10.37 1.01 3.38
C ALA A 59 10.27 0.53 1.92
N GLU A 60 9.80 -0.71 1.71
CA GLU A 60 9.69 -1.26 0.36
C GLU A 60 8.59 -0.59 -0.47
N ILE A 61 7.51 -0.11 0.17
CA ILE A 61 6.33 0.42 -0.54
C ILE A 61 6.24 1.95 -0.54
N VAL A 62 7.03 2.64 0.27
CA VAL A 62 7.02 4.11 0.34
C VAL A 62 7.95 4.72 -0.71
N GLU A 63 7.67 5.96 -1.10
CA GLU A 63 8.66 6.76 -1.81
C GLU A 63 9.74 7.17 -0.81
N MET A 64 10.92 6.56 -0.93
CA MET A 64 12.14 7.14 -0.38
C MET A 64 12.65 8.12 -1.43
N GLY A 65 12.37 9.41 -1.23
CA GLY A 65 13.08 10.47 -1.94
C GLY A 65 14.41 10.74 -1.25
N ASP A 66 15.42 11.16 -2.03
CA ASP A 66 16.59 11.90 -1.52
C ASP A 66 16.17 13.08 -0.61
#